data_AF-A0AAN6TUX5-F1
#
_entry.id   AF-A0AAN6TUX5-F1
#
_cell.length_a   1.000
_cell.length_b   1.000
_cell.length_c   1.000
_cell.angle_alpha   90.00
_cell.angle_beta   90.00
_cell.angle_gamma   90.00
#
_symmetry.space_group_name_H-M   'P 1'
#
loop_
_entity.id
_entity.type
_entity.pdbx_description
1 polymer ?
#
loop_
_entity_poly.entity_id
_entity_poly.type
_entity_poly.pdbx_seq_one_letter_code
_entity_poly.pdbx_strand_id
1 'polypeptide(L)'
;LPRPLTEPPIVRTDIFAIGSTIYEIVTSRQPYEDLLDDEVEARYSQQIFPSVQGLPCGQMIMDCWRCEIQTAEEFMMRLKAELESAQSN
;
A
#
# COMPACT_ATOMS: atom_id res chain seq x y z
N LEU A 1 2.18 7.71 9.71
CA LEU A 1 0.99 7.38 8.91
C LEU A 1 0.00 6.72 9.84
N PRO A 2 -1.28 7.14 9.82
CA PRO A 2 -1.89 8.04 8.83
C PRO A 2 -1.38 9.48 8.88
N ARG A 3 -1.68 10.27 7.84
CA ARG A 3 -1.38 11.72 7.77
C ARG A 3 -2.66 12.49 8.16
N PRO A 4 -2.58 13.52 9.02
CA PRO A 4 -3.72 14.39 9.30
C PRO A 4 -4.26 15.05 8.03
N LEU A 5 -5.59 15.11 7.86
CA LEU A 5 -6.23 15.72 6.68
C LEU A 5 -5.87 17.20 6.46
N THR A 6 -5.46 17.88 7.53
CA THR A 6 -5.07 19.31 7.53
C THR A 6 -3.69 19.56 6.94
N GLU A 7 -2.87 18.53 6.74
CA GLU A 7 -1.54 18.65 6.16
C GLU A 7 -1.57 18.45 4.63
N PRO A 8 -0.66 19.04 3.85
CA PRO A 8 -0.54 18.71 2.44
C PRO A 8 -0.05 17.27 2.25
N PRO A 9 -0.44 16.58 1.16
CA PRO A 9 0.18 15.31 0.81
C PRO A 9 1.67 15.49 0.52
N ILE A 10 2.44 14.46 0.85
CA ILE A 10 3.86 14.33 0.49
C ILE A 10 4.04 13.00 -0.24
N VAL A 11 5.15 12.85 -0.96
CA VAL A 11 5.44 11.62 -1.74
C VAL A 11 5.20 10.35 -0.92
N ARG A 12 5.65 10.30 0.34
CA ARG A 12 5.43 9.14 1.22
C ARG A 12 3.96 8.81 1.48
N THR A 13 3.09 9.81 1.59
CA THR A 13 1.66 9.59 1.85
C THR A 13 0.95 9.13 0.59
N ASP A 14 1.40 9.60 -0.57
CA ASP A 14 0.87 9.17 -1.86
C ASP A 14 1.30 7.73 -2.16
N ILE A 15 2.56 7.36 -1.88
CA ILE A 15 3.05 5.98 -1.99
C ILE A 15 2.27 5.03 -1.07
N PHE A 16 1.99 5.44 0.16
CA PHE A 16 1.15 4.66 1.07
C PHE A 16 -0.27 4.48 0.52
N ALA A 17 -0.89 5.57 0.04
CA ALA A 17 -2.21 5.52 -0.57
C ALA A 17 -2.24 4.61 -1.81
N ILE A 18 -1.19 4.61 -2.63
CA ILE A 18 -1.02 3.70 -3.76
C ILE A 18 -1.03 2.24 -3.29
N GLY A 19 -0.33 1.90 -2.20
CA GLY A 19 -0.36 0.55 -1.63
C GLY A 19 -1.79 0.11 -1.28
N SER A 20 -2.56 1.00 -0.65
CA SER A 20 -3.98 0.76 -0.35
C SER A 20 -4.84 0.62 -1.60
N THR A 21 -4.61 1.43 -2.63
CA THR A 21 -5.31 1.34 -3.92
C THR A 21 -5.04 0.01 -4.62
N ILE A 22 -3.80 -0.48 -4.62
CA ILE A 22 -3.47 -1.79 -5.20
C ILE A 22 -4.16 -2.90 -4.41
N TYR A 23 -4.14 -2.85 -3.08
CA TYR A 23 -4.86 -3.81 -2.24
C TYR A 23 -6.35 -3.84 -2.60
N GLU A 24 -6.99 -2.68 -2.73
CA GLU A 24 -8.40 -2.58 -3.10
C GLU A 24 -8.67 -3.14 -4.50
N ILE A 25 -7.81 -2.86 -5.48
CA ILE A 25 -7.92 -3.42 -6.83
C ILE A 25 -7.86 -4.96 -6.81
N VAL A 26 -6.90 -5.54 -6.09
CA VAL A 26 -6.68 -7.01 -6.13
C VAL A 26 -7.63 -7.79 -5.23
N THR A 27 -8.19 -7.17 -4.19
CA THR A 27 -9.12 -7.82 -3.25
C THR A 27 -10.57 -7.43 -3.47
N SER A 28 -10.84 -6.38 -4.25
CA SER A 28 -12.16 -5.72 -4.37
C SER A 28 -12.73 -5.23 -3.03
N ARG A 29 -11.88 -5.06 -2.01
CA ARG A 29 -12.25 -4.59 -0.67
C ARG A 29 -11.22 -3.60 -0.17
N GLN A 30 -11.66 -2.59 0.57
CA GLN A 30 -10.71 -1.66 1.17
C GLN A 30 -9.87 -2.35 2.26
N PRO A 31 -8.60 -1.94 2.46
CA PRO A 31 -7.83 -2.37 3.62
C PRO A 31 -8.62 -2.10 4.90
N TYR A 32 -8.84 -3.15 5.71
CA TYR A 32 -9.61 -3.03 6.96
C TYR A 32 -11.06 -2.53 6.81
N GLU A 33 -11.74 -2.87 5.70
CA GLU A 33 -13.14 -2.46 5.42
C GLU A 33 -14.15 -2.67 6.57
N ASP A 34 -13.93 -3.69 7.41
CA ASP A 34 -14.83 -4.04 8.51
C ASP A 34 -14.50 -3.33 9.86
N LEU A 35 -13.54 -2.40 9.88
CA LEU A 35 -13.07 -1.71 11.08
C LEU A 35 -13.44 -0.22 11.05
N LEU A 36 -13.48 0.39 12.24
CA LEU A 36 -13.71 1.84 12.36
C LEU A 36 -12.43 2.63 12.05
N ASP A 37 -12.57 3.87 11.59
CA ASP A 37 -11.44 4.73 11.20
C ASP A 37 -10.37 4.84 12.31
N ASP A 38 -10.77 5.04 13.56
CA ASP A 38 -9.84 5.15 14.70
C ASP A 38 -9.05 3.86 14.94
N GLU A 39 -9.68 2.70 14.76
CA GLU A 39 -9.05 1.39 14.83
C GLU A 39 -8.07 1.14 13.66
N VAL A 40 -8.39 1.66 12.48
CA VAL A 40 -7.54 1.63 11.28
C VAL A 40 -6.31 2.50 11.50
N GLU A 41 -6.50 3.73 11.99
CA GLU A 41 -5.42 4.66 12.32
C GLU A 41 -4.48 4.09 13.40
N ALA A 42 -5.05 3.49 14.43
CA ALA A 42 -4.29 2.81 15.49
C ALA A 42 -3.44 1.64 14.94
N ARG A 43 -3.99 0.84 14.02
CA ARG A 43 -3.22 -0.25 13.39
C ARG A 43 -2.09 0.26 12.52
N TYR A 44 -2.34 1.23 11.63
CA TYR A 44 -1.29 1.77 10.76
C TYR A 44 -0.18 2.50 11.52
N SER A 45 -0.52 3.23 12.59
CA SER A 45 0.48 3.86 13.45
C SER A 45 1.36 2.83 14.19
N GLN A 46 0.80 1.66 14.50
CA GLN A 46 1.52 0.52 15.08
C GLN A 46 2.23 -0.37 14.05
N GLN A 47 2.22 0.00 12.76
CA GLN A 47 2.78 -0.81 11.67
C GLN A 47 2.12 -2.21 11.55
N ILE A 48 0.85 -2.30 11.92
CA ILE A 48 0.02 -3.49 11.76
C ILE A 48 -0.75 -3.35 10.46
N PHE A 49 -0.51 -4.25 9.52
CA PHE A 49 -1.08 -4.21 8.18
C PHE A 49 -1.99 -5.41 7.92
N PRO A 50 -3.00 -5.29 7.03
CA PRO A 50 -3.77 -6.42 6.55
C PRO A 50 -2.84 -7.47 5.92
N SER A 51 -3.25 -8.74 5.97
CA SER A 51 -2.49 -9.80 5.31
C SER A 51 -2.48 -9.58 3.80
N VAL A 52 -1.29 -9.67 3.21
CA VAL A 52 -1.07 -9.66 1.75
C VAL A 52 -0.69 -11.04 1.21
N GLN A 53 -0.78 -12.08 2.05
CA GLN A 53 -0.34 -13.42 1.68
C GLN A 53 -1.17 -13.97 0.52
N GLY A 54 -0.50 -14.38 -0.56
CA GLY A 54 -1.15 -14.92 -1.76
C GLY A 54 -1.81 -13.87 -2.65
N LEU A 55 -1.73 -12.57 -2.31
CA LEU A 55 -2.22 -11.51 -3.16
C LEU A 55 -1.23 -11.23 -4.31
N PRO A 56 -1.72 -10.98 -5.53
CA PRO A 56 -0.92 -10.33 -6.56
C PRO A 56 -0.33 -9.03 -6.02
N CYS A 57 0.94 -8.77 -6.33
CA CYS A 57 1.67 -7.59 -5.85
C CYS A 57 1.76 -7.46 -4.32
N GLY A 58 1.59 -8.55 -3.56
CA GLY A 58 1.58 -8.50 -2.09
C GLY A 58 2.82 -7.87 -1.46
N GLN A 59 4.01 -8.17 -1.99
CA GLN A 59 5.26 -7.55 -1.52
C GLN A 59 5.27 -6.04 -1.79
N MET A 60 4.85 -5.62 -2.99
CA MET A 60 4.78 -4.20 -3.36
C MET A 60 3.79 -3.42 -2.49
N ILE A 61 2.63 -3.99 -2.17
CA ILE A 61 1.66 -3.39 -1.24
C ILE A 61 2.34 -3.13 0.12
N MET A 62 3.08 -4.12 0.63
CA MET A 62 3.79 -3.99 1.90
C MET A 62 4.91 -2.95 1.86
N ASP A 63 5.71 -2.90 0.79
CA ASP A 63 6.77 -1.91 0.61
C ASP A 63 6.20 -0.49 0.59
N CYS A 64 5.06 -0.28 -0.07
CA CYS A 64 4.31 0.98 -0.07
C CYS A 64 3.89 1.39 1.35
N TRP A 65 3.26 0.46 2.08
CA TRP A 65 2.74 0.72 3.43
C TRP A 65 3.83 0.98 4.48
N ARG A 66 4.99 0.35 4.32
CA ARG A 66 6.18 0.59 5.16
C ARG A 66 6.97 1.83 4.76
N CYS A 67 6.56 2.54 3.70
CA CYS A 67 7.32 3.64 3.10
C CYS A 67 8.74 3.25 2.68
N GLU A 68 8.93 2.01 2.22
CA GLU A 68 10.21 1.52 1.71
C GLU A 68 10.50 2.03 0.29
N ILE A 69 9.44 2.41 -0.45
CA ILE A 69 9.54 3.08 -1.74
C ILE A 69 9.56 4.60 -1.50
N GLN A 70 10.58 5.28 -2.02
CA GLN A 70 10.81 6.71 -1.76
C GLN A 70 10.26 7.63 -2.85
N THR A 71 10.10 7.14 -4.09
CA THR A 71 9.65 7.95 -5.23
C THR A 71 8.67 7.21 -6.13
N ALA A 72 7.93 7.97 -6.95
CA ALA A 72 7.03 7.41 -7.93
C ALA A 72 7.78 6.65 -9.03
N GLU A 73 8.99 7.09 -9.40
CA GLU A 73 9.83 6.41 -10.39
C GLU A 73 10.28 5.04 -9.87
N GLU A 74 10.70 4.96 -8.61
CA GLU A 74 11.04 3.68 -7.97
C GLU A 74 9.84 2.74 -7.91
N PHE A 75 8.66 3.25 -7.54
CA PHE A 75 7.41 2.49 -7.56
C PHE A 75 7.16 1.90 -8.96
N MET A 76 7.20 2.75 -10.00
CA MET A 76 6.94 2.33 -11.37
C MET A 76 7.98 1.33 -11.89
N MET A 77 9.25 1.48 -11.51
CA MET A 77 10.30 0.53 -11.86
C MET A 77 10.03 -0.85 -11.26
N ARG A 78 9.73 -0.93 -9.96
CA ARG A 78 9.41 -2.19 -9.28
C ARG A 78 8.14 -2.83 -9.86
N LEU A 79 7.10 -2.03 -10.15
CA LEU A 79 5.84 -2.54 -10.68
C LEU A 79 6.01 -3.18 -12.05
N LYS A 80 6.80 -2.55 -12.93
CA LYS A 80 7.12 -3.11 -14.25
C LYS A 80 7.87 -4.43 -14.14
N ALA A 81 8.89 -4.50 -13.28
CA ALA A 81 9.65 -5.73 -13.05
C ALA A 81 8.74 -6.87 -12.57
N GLU A 82 7.81 -6.58 -11.66
CA GLU A 82 6.86 -7.55 -11.15
C GLU A 82 5.90 -8.05 -12.24
N LEU A 83 5.38 -7.15 -13.09
CA LEU A 83 4.51 -7.51 -14.20
C LEU A 83 5.22 -8.36 -15.26
N GLU A 84 6.48 -8.06 -15.56
CA GLU A 84 7.32 -8.83 -16.49
C GLU A 84 7.61 -10.23 -15.95
N SER A 85 7.87 -10.34 -14.64
CA SER A 85 8.07 -11.63 -13.97
C SER A 85 6.80 -12.50 -13.99
N ALA A 86 5.62 -11.89 -13.89
CA ALA A 86 4.33 -12.58 -13.93
C ALA A 86 3.93 -13.08 -15.33
N GLN A 87 4.48 -12.48 -16.39
CA GLN A 87 4.24 -12.89 -17.78
C GLN A 87 5.18 -14.02 -18.26
N SER A 88 6.22 -14.32 -17.48
CA SER A 88 7.22 -15.34 -17.82
C SER A 88 6.94 -16.71 -17.18
N ASN A 89 5.79 -16.88 -16.51
CA ASN A 89 5.34 -18.13 -15.87
C ASN A 89 4.15 -18.76 -16.59
#